data_AF-A0A7D7R4R0-F1
#
_entry.id   AF-A0A7D7R4R0-F1
#
_cell.length_a   1.000
_cell.length_b   1.000
_cell.length_c   1.000
_cell.angle_alpha   90.00
_cell.angle_beta   90.00
_cell.angle_gamma   90.00
#
_symmetry.space_group_name_H-M   'P 1'
#
loop_
_entity.id
_entity.type
_entity.pdbx_description
1 polymer ?
#
loop_
_entity_poly.entity_id
_entity_poly.type
_entity_poly.pdbx_seq_one_letter_code
_entity_poly.pdbx_strand_id
1 'polypeptide(L)'
;MVDAVWQARGRGVVVQLFDEGGLGSPAERADQNGDETVTALHDAIVEQLDATTAGTVTVRVQPPGRALLAVITSTAGDTVDRVEFTRG
;
A
#
# COMPACT_ATOMS: atom_id res chain seq x y z
N MET A 1 -6.83 -8.67 0.30
CA MET A 1 -5.64 -8.10 0.96
C MET A 1 -5.13 -8.93 2.14
N VAL A 2 -5.96 -9.27 3.15
CA VAL A 2 -5.49 -10.03 4.34
C VAL A 2 -4.80 -11.35 3.96
N ASP A 3 -5.38 -12.11 3.03
CA ASP A 3 -4.77 -13.37 2.57
C ASP A 3 -3.43 -13.14 1.88
N ALA A 4 -3.32 -12.14 1.01
CA ALA A 4 -2.06 -11.79 0.34
C ALA A 4 -0.95 -11.42 1.34
N VAL A 5 -1.30 -10.67 2.40
CA VAL A 5 -0.37 -10.34 3.49
C VAL A 5 0.12 -11.61 4.19
N TRP A 6 -0.80 -12.53 4.52
CA TRP A 6 -0.42 -13.78 5.17
C TRP A 6 0.41 -14.69 4.27
N GLN A 7 0.08 -14.78 2.98
CA GLN A 7 0.86 -15.53 2.02
C GLN A 7 2.28 -14.94 1.88
N ALA A 8 2.41 -13.61 1.78
CA ALA A 8 3.71 -12.93 1.74
C ALA A 8 4.53 -13.22 3.02
N ARG A 9 3.91 -13.12 4.19
CA ARG A 9 4.57 -13.47 5.47
C ARG A 9 4.98 -14.93 5.52
N GLY A 10 4.17 -15.84 4.96
CA GLY A 10 4.51 -17.25 4.82
C GLY A 10 5.74 -17.50 3.94
N ARG A 11 6.01 -16.62 2.96
CA ARG A 11 7.26 -16.60 2.16
C ARG A 11 8.45 -15.99 2.89
N GLY A 12 8.27 -15.45 4.11
CA GLY A 12 9.31 -14.75 4.86
C GLY A 12 9.40 -13.25 4.56
N VAL A 13 8.41 -12.68 3.87
CA VAL A 13 8.34 -11.23 3.61
C VAL A 13 7.85 -10.49 4.85
N VAL A 14 8.60 -9.45 5.25
CA VAL A 14 8.15 -8.50 6.28
C VAL A 14 7.20 -7.49 5.62
N VAL A 15 6.00 -7.33 6.18
CA VAL A 15 5.01 -6.38 5.66
C VAL A 15 4.75 -5.30 6.69
N GLN A 16 5.02 -4.05 6.31
CA GLN A 16 4.80 -2.85 7.13
C GLN A 16 3.79 -1.92 6.45
N LEU A 17 2.81 -1.44 7.21
CA LEU A 17 1.83 -0.46 6.77
C LEU A 17 1.87 0.74 7.73
N PHE A 18 2.06 1.92 7.16
CA PHE A 18 1.98 3.18 7.86
C PHE A 18 0.86 4.01 7.23
N ASP A 19 -0.21 4.26 8.00
CA ASP A 19 -1.25 5.18 7.60
C ASP A 19 -1.13 6.47 8.41
N GLU A 20 -0.75 7.56 7.74
CA GLU A 20 -0.59 8.89 8.34
C GLU A 20 -1.89 9.71 8.24
N GLY A 21 -3.04 9.04 8.11
CA GLY A 21 -4.38 9.64 7.99
C GLY A 21 -4.78 9.96 6.55
N GLY A 22 -4.04 9.43 5.56
CA GLY A 22 -4.25 9.77 4.15
C GLY A 22 -5.53 9.23 3.54
N LEU A 23 -6.07 8.15 4.11
CA LEU A 23 -7.33 7.53 3.70
C LEU A 23 -8.57 8.21 4.30
N GLY A 24 -8.37 9.11 5.27
CA GLY A 24 -9.46 9.75 6.01
C GLY A 24 -10.39 8.76 6.74
N SER A 25 -11.38 9.31 7.41
CA SER A 25 -12.51 8.57 7.95
C SER A 25 -13.49 8.13 6.84
N PRO A 26 -14.34 7.11 7.10
CA PRO A 26 -15.38 6.73 6.16
C PRO A 26 -16.30 7.88 5.73
N ALA A 27 -16.59 8.81 6.65
CA ALA A 27 -17.41 9.99 6.34
C ALA A 27 -16.71 10.94 5.36
N GLU A 28 -15.40 11.16 5.52
CA GLU A 28 -14.60 11.99 4.60
C GLU A 28 -14.44 11.35 3.22
N ARG A 29 -14.46 10.01 3.14
CA ARG A 29 -14.36 9.26 1.88
C ARG A 29 -15.63 9.27 1.05
N ALA A 30 -16.80 9.32 1.69
CA ALA A 30 -18.10 9.26 1.02
C ALA A 30 -18.28 10.38 -0.02
N ASP A 31 -17.65 11.54 0.20
CA ASP A 31 -17.80 12.73 -0.64
C ASP A 31 -16.77 12.80 -1.80
N GLN A 32 -15.78 11.90 -1.86
CA GLN A 32 -14.56 12.07 -2.70
C GLN A 32 -14.16 10.83 -3.51
N ASN A 33 -15.10 9.95 -3.89
CA ASN A 33 -14.77 8.65 -4.49
C ASN A 33 -13.74 7.84 -3.65
N GLY A 34 -13.76 8.04 -2.33
CA GLY A 34 -12.72 7.50 -1.46
C GLY A 34 -12.71 5.97 -1.42
N ASP A 35 -13.86 5.32 -1.62
CA ASP A 35 -13.96 3.86 -1.63
C ASP A 35 -13.34 3.24 -2.89
N GLU A 36 -13.47 3.89 -4.05
CA GLU A 36 -12.80 3.47 -5.29
C GLU A 36 -11.27 3.64 -5.14
N THR A 37 -10.84 4.77 -4.57
CA THR A 37 -9.42 5.04 -4.31
C THR A 37 -8.82 4.01 -3.35
N VAL A 38 -9.53 3.66 -2.26
CA VAL A 38 -9.10 2.62 -1.31
C VAL A 38 -9.02 1.26 -2.00
N THR A 39 -9.99 0.93 -2.86
CA THR A 39 -10.00 -0.33 -3.62
C THR A 39 -8.80 -0.42 -4.55
N ALA A 40 -8.52 0.63 -5.34
CA ALA A 40 -7.38 0.67 -6.24
C ALA A 40 -6.03 0.61 -5.49
N LEU A 41 -5.92 1.26 -4.32
CA LEU A 41 -4.73 1.13 -3.47
C LEU A 41 -4.58 -0.30 -2.94
N HIS A 42 -5.68 -0.94 -2.51
CA HIS A 42 -5.65 -2.34 -2.08
C HIS A 42 -5.15 -3.27 -3.18
N ASP A 43 -5.61 -3.09 -4.41
CA ASP A 43 -5.19 -3.92 -5.55
C ASP A 43 -3.70 -3.74 -5.84
N ALA A 44 -3.20 -2.50 -5.84
CA ALA A 44 -1.78 -2.20 -6.02
C ALA A 44 -0.90 -2.83 -4.91
N ILE A 45 -1.38 -2.84 -3.66
CA ILE A 45 -0.69 -3.50 -2.54
C ILE A 45 -0.67 -5.01 -2.74
N VAL A 46 -1.78 -5.61 -3.16
CA VAL A 46 -1.88 -7.06 -3.41
C VAL A 46 -0.91 -7.49 -4.52
N GLU A 47 -0.90 -6.76 -5.63
CA GLU A 47 0.02 -7.03 -6.75
C GLU A 47 1.48 -7.01 -6.29
N GLN A 48 1.87 -5.99 -5.50
CA GLN A 48 3.24 -5.90 -5.00
C GLN A 48 3.59 -6.99 -3.99
N LEU A 49 2.64 -7.36 -3.12
CA LEU A 49 2.83 -8.46 -2.17
C LEU A 49 3.03 -9.78 -2.91
N ASP A 50 2.23 -10.06 -3.94
CA ASP A 50 2.30 -11.28 -4.74
C ASP A 50 3.59 -11.37 -5.56
N ALA A 51 4.07 -10.23 -6.07
CA ALA A 51 5.36 -10.16 -6.77
C ALA A 51 6.58 -10.33 -5.84
N THR A 52 6.44 -10.01 -4.55
CA THR A 52 7.55 -10.06 -3.58
C THR A 52 7.68 -11.45 -2.95
N THR A 53 8.85 -12.07 -3.13
CA THR A 53 9.14 -13.42 -2.62
C THR A 53 10.04 -13.44 -1.38
N ALA A 54 10.76 -12.35 -1.10
CA ALA A 54 11.62 -12.20 0.06
C ALA A 54 11.81 -10.71 0.43
N GLY A 55 12.32 -10.44 1.62
CA GLY A 55 12.68 -9.08 2.05
C GLY A 55 11.54 -8.34 2.75
N THR A 56 11.37 -7.05 2.45
CA THR A 56 10.38 -6.18 3.12
C THR A 56 9.52 -5.46 2.11
N VAL A 57 8.20 -5.44 2.32
CA VAL A 57 7.24 -4.56 1.65
C VAL A 57 6.76 -3.51 2.65
N THR A 58 6.98 -2.24 2.33
CA THR A 58 6.54 -1.08 3.12
C THR A 58 5.52 -0.29 2.33
N VAL A 59 4.32 -0.15 2.89
CA VAL A 59 3.26 0.71 2.37
C VAL A 59 3.17 1.94 3.28
N ARG A 60 3.24 3.14 2.70
CA ARG A 60 3.07 4.40 3.45
C ARG A 60 2.01 5.27 2.79
N VAL A 61 0.87 5.39 3.46
CA VAL A 61 -0.19 6.32 3.08
C VAL A 61 0.13 7.69 3.67
N GLN A 62 0.28 8.66 2.78
CA GLN A 62 0.67 10.02 3.08
C GLN A 62 -0.50 10.83 3.63
N PRO A 63 -0.25 11.80 4.53
CA PRO A 63 -1.31 12.67 5.03
C PRO A 63 -1.98 13.47 3.89
N PRO A 64 -3.20 14.00 4.13
CA PRO A 64 -3.90 14.85 3.16
C PRO A 64 -3.04 16.03 2.69
N GLY A 65 -3.28 16.50 1.46
CA GLY A 65 -2.55 17.63 0.87
C GLY A 65 -1.18 17.29 0.26
N ARG A 66 -0.75 16.02 0.31
CA ARG A 66 0.40 15.51 -0.45
C ARG A 66 0.00 15.13 -1.88
N ALA A 67 0.93 15.31 -2.81
CA ALA A 67 0.73 14.96 -4.23
C ALA A 67 0.49 13.46 -4.43
N LEU A 68 1.19 12.62 -3.67
CA LEU A 68 0.98 11.18 -3.63
C LEU A 68 0.02 10.82 -2.50
N LEU A 69 -0.85 9.85 -2.74
CA LEU A 69 -1.64 9.20 -1.70
C LEU A 69 -0.82 8.18 -0.94
N ALA A 70 -0.08 7.32 -1.64
CA ALA A 70 0.71 6.28 -1.01
C ALA A 70 1.99 6.00 -1.80
N VAL A 71 2.97 5.45 -1.08
CA VAL A 71 4.17 4.88 -1.67
C VAL A 71 4.29 3.45 -1.18
N ILE A 72 4.51 2.52 -2.10
CA ILE A 72 4.78 1.12 -1.82
C ILE A 72 6.23 0.86 -2.21
N THR A 73 7.04 0.37 -1.28
CA THR A 73 8.44 0.05 -1.51
C THR A 73 8.68 -1.41 -1.16
N SER A 74 9.25 -2.18 -2.07
CA SER A 74 9.76 -3.53 -1.80
C SER A 74 11.28 -3.51 -1.84
N THR A 75 11.90 -4.16 -0.86
CA THR A 75 13.36 -4.27 -0.76
C THR A 75 13.77 -5.72 -0.58
N ALA A 76 14.63 -6.24 -1.44
CA ALA A 76 15.17 -7.59 -1.36
C ALA A 76 16.65 -7.59 -1.74
N GLY A 77 17.54 -7.77 -0.75
CA GLY A 77 18.98 -7.59 -0.95
C GLY A 77 19.29 -6.15 -1.37
N ASP A 78 19.99 -5.98 -2.49
CA ASP A 78 20.33 -4.68 -3.06
C ASP A 78 19.26 -4.11 -4.00
N THR A 79 18.17 -4.86 -4.26
CA THR A 79 17.08 -4.42 -5.13
C THR A 79 16.05 -3.64 -4.33
N VAL A 80 15.66 -2.48 -4.87
CA VAL A 80 14.58 -1.64 -4.36
C VAL A 80 13.62 -1.34 -5.50
N ASP A 81 12.38 -1.81 -5.39
CA ASP A 81 11.30 -1.42 -6.28
C ASP A 81 10.35 -0.47 -5.55
N ARG A 82 9.86 0.53 -6.27
CA ARG A 82 9.00 1.59 -5.73
C ARG A 82 7.83 1.84 -6.67
N VAL A 83 6.64 1.79 -6.11
CA VAL A 83 5.39 2.17 -6.77
C VAL A 83 4.82 3.39 -6.06
N GLU A 84 4.50 4.42 -6.85
CA GLU A 84 3.87 5.64 -6.37
C GLU A 84 2.39 5.62 -6.76
N PHE A 85 1.54 5.97 -5.81
CA PHE A 85 0.09 5.95 -5.99
C PHE A 85 -0.48 7.34 -5.74
N THR A 86 -1.17 7.90 -6.73
CA THR A 86 -1.85 9.21 -6.65
C THR A 86 -3.31 9.04 -6.28
N ARG A 87 -3.95 10.10 -5.77
CA ARG A 87 -5.42 10.12 -5.71
C ARG A 87 -5.98 10.15 -7.14
N GLY A 88 -7.00 9.34 -7.41
CA GLY A 88 -7.71 9.30 -8.69
C GLY A 88 -8.59 10.52 -8.90
#